data_AF-A0A5E6NE68-F1
#
_entry.id   AF-A0A5E6NE68-F1
#
_cell.length_a   1.000
_cell.length_b   1.000
_cell.length_c   1.000
_cell.angle_alpha   90.00
_cell.angle_beta   90.00
_cell.angle_gamma   90.00
#
_symmetry.space_group_name_H-M   'P 1'
#
loop_
_entity.id
_entity.type
_entity.pdbx_description
1 polymer ?
#
loop_
_entity_poly.entity_id
_entity_poly.type
_entity_poly.pdbx_seq_one_letter_code
_entity_poly.pdbx_strand_id
1 'polypeptide(L)'
;MHSTIKRTTLYLLQIAISGILMLVLMPIISQYLAPSDFGQFVLAQVYASVTVGIANLGVLVGYERNFFIFEKSTEDSAKLISSAVVFVTFNLVILLVAVYIFQLEISSLILADNTPGDLLLIVFVGASASSLSQYYLTFLKNSGLAKSYAKYMIVNSVINFIIAIWLITQSSFGVMSLAYAWDYF
;
A
#
# COMPACT_ATOMS: atom_id res chain seq x y z
N MET A 1 27.15 -13.04 12.85
CA MET A 1 27.35 -12.76 11.41
C MET A 1 26.45 -13.62 10.50
N HIS A 2 26.40 -14.95 10.69
CA HIS A 2 25.62 -15.83 9.80
C HIS A 2 24.10 -15.58 9.81
N SER A 3 23.52 -15.26 10.97
CA SER A 3 22.08 -14.97 11.12
C SER A 3 21.65 -13.66 10.44
N THR A 4 22.49 -12.62 10.49
CA THR A 4 22.25 -11.34 9.84
C THR A 4 22.25 -11.49 8.32
N ILE A 5 23.25 -12.17 7.76
CA ILE A 5 23.35 -12.41 6.31
C ILE A 5 22.10 -13.13 5.80
N LYS A 6 21.65 -14.19 6.50
CA LYS A 6 20.45 -14.93 6.13
C LYS A 6 19.19 -14.06 6.10
N ARG A 7 19.01 -13.16 7.08
CA ARG A 7 17.86 -12.24 7.12
C ARG A 7 17.92 -11.20 6.01
N THR A 8 19.09 -10.62 5.77
CA THR A 8 19.30 -9.68 4.66
C THR A 8 18.99 -10.33 3.31
N THR A 9 19.46 -11.56 3.09
CA THR A 9 19.16 -12.30 1.85
C THR A 9 17.66 -12.50 1.66
N LEU A 10 16.90 -12.79 2.73
CA LEU A 10 15.44 -12.94 2.64
C LEU A 10 14.74 -11.63 2.27
N TYR A 11 15.17 -10.49 2.83
CA TYR A 11 14.62 -9.19 2.47
C TYR A 11 14.96 -8.81 1.02
N LEU A 12 16.20 -9.03 0.58
CA LEU A 12 16.61 -8.78 -0.80
C LEU A 12 15.85 -9.66 -1.80
N LEU A 13 15.67 -10.94 -1.47
CA LEU A 13 14.89 -11.86 -2.30
C LEU A 13 13.43 -11.40 -2.42
N GLN A 14 12.83 -10.97 -1.32
CA GLN A 14 11.47 -10.42 -1.34
C GLN A 14 11.37 -9.19 -2.24
N ILE A 15 12.30 -8.23 -2.10
CA ILE A 15 12.34 -7.02 -2.94
C ILE A 15 12.50 -7.40 -4.42
N ALA A 16 13.41 -8.33 -4.72
CA ALA A 16 13.65 -8.79 -6.09
C ALA A 16 12.41 -9.43 -6.71
N ILE A 17 11.71 -10.30 -5.97
CA ILE A 17 10.47 -10.94 -6.45
C ILE A 17 9.39 -9.89 -6.72
N SER A 18 9.10 -9.01 -5.75
CA SER A 18 8.10 -7.96 -5.92
C SER A 18 8.42 -7.04 -7.10
N GLY A 19 9.70 -6.65 -7.25
CA GLY A 19 10.16 -5.82 -8.37
C GLY A 19 10.06 -6.51 -9.73
N ILE A 20 10.43 -7.79 -9.83
CA ILE A 20 10.29 -8.56 -11.08
C ILE A 20 8.81 -8.68 -11.48
N LEU A 21 7.91 -8.95 -10.53
CA LEU A 21 6.47 -9.01 -10.80
C LEU A 21 5.95 -7.68 -11.35
N MET A 22 6.37 -6.55 -10.78
CA MET A 22 6.02 -5.22 -11.29
C MET A 22 6.55 -4.99 -12.71
N LEU A 23 7.82 -5.34 -12.96
CA LEU A 23 8.43 -5.22 -14.29
C LEU A 23 7.73 -6.07 -15.35
N VAL A 24 7.21 -7.24 -14.98
CA VAL A 24 6.40 -8.10 -15.86
C VAL A 24 4.99 -7.56 -16.04
N LEU A 25 4.41 -6.95 -15.01
CA LEU A 25 3.06 -6.40 -15.07
C LEU A 25 2.99 -5.17 -15.99
N MET A 26 4.00 -4.31 -15.99
CA MET A 26 4.06 -3.10 -16.82
C MET A 26 3.80 -3.34 -18.33
N PRO A 27 4.52 -4.25 -19.03
CA PRO A 27 4.25 -4.52 -20.43
C PRO A 27 2.86 -5.12 -20.67
N ILE A 28 2.31 -5.87 -19.71
CA ILE A 28 0.93 -6.36 -19.78
C ILE A 28 -0.03 -5.18 -19.71
N ILE A 29 0.12 -4.29 -18.71
CA ILE A 29 -0.69 -3.08 -18.58
C ILE A 29 -0.71 -2.28 -19.89
N SER A 30 0.45 -2.06 -20.50
CA SER A 30 0.55 -1.29 -21.74
C SER A 30 -0.15 -1.90 -22.96
N GLN A 31 -0.47 -3.20 -22.94
CA GLN A 31 -1.23 -3.85 -24.01
C GLN A 31 -2.75 -3.62 -23.88
N TYR A 32 -3.24 -3.39 -22.65
CA TYR A 32 -4.67 -3.31 -22.36
C TYR A 32 -5.13 -1.89 -22.02
N LEU A 33 -4.23 -1.02 -21.54
CA LEU A 33 -4.55 0.35 -21.14
C LEU A 33 -3.79 1.37 -21.97
N ALA A 34 -4.50 2.42 -22.39
CA ALA A 34 -3.87 3.58 -22.99
C ALA A 34 -2.99 4.29 -21.94
N PRO A 35 -1.89 4.94 -22.35
CA PRO A 35 -1.05 5.71 -21.44
C PRO A 35 -1.82 6.78 -20.65
N SER A 36 -2.88 7.36 -21.22
CA SER A 36 -3.76 8.33 -20.55
C SER A 36 -4.47 7.72 -19.34
N ASP A 37 -4.99 6.51 -19.49
CA ASP A 37 -5.81 5.84 -18.49
C ASP A 37 -4.92 5.34 -17.34
N PHE A 38 -3.76 4.77 -17.69
CA PHE A 38 -2.74 4.44 -16.70
C PHE A 38 -2.24 5.68 -15.94
N GLY A 39 -2.08 6.81 -16.64
CA GLY A 39 -1.70 8.09 -16.05
C GLY A 39 -2.68 8.56 -14.97
N GLN A 40 -3.99 8.41 -15.19
CA GLN A 40 -5.02 8.75 -14.20
C GLN A 40 -4.88 7.91 -12.93
N PHE A 41 -4.63 6.61 -13.06
CA PHE A 41 -4.38 5.74 -11.91
C PHE A 41 -3.15 6.17 -11.11
N VAL A 42 -2.05 6.47 -11.79
CA VAL A 42 -0.82 6.96 -11.14
C VAL A 42 -1.07 8.29 -10.41
N LEU A 43 -1.82 9.21 -10.99
CA LEU A 43 -2.18 10.47 -10.34
C LEU A 43 -3.06 10.24 -9.10
N ALA A 44 -4.03 9.32 -9.18
CA ALA A 44 -4.83 8.92 -8.02
C ALA A 44 -3.95 8.30 -6.91
N GLN A 45 -2.95 7.49 -7.25
CA GLN A 45 -1.99 6.94 -6.29
C GLN A 45 -1.15 8.01 -5.62
N VAL A 46 -0.66 9.00 -6.37
CA VAL A 46 0.11 10.12 -5.83
C VAL A 46 -0.73 10.91 -4.83
N TYR A 47 -1.95 11.28 -5.22
CA TYR A 47 -2.89 11.96 -4.33
C TYR A 47 -3.16 11.15 -3.06
N ALA A 48 -3.46 9.86 -3.21
CA ALA A 48 -3.72 8.97 -2.09
C ALA A 48 -2.51 8.87 -1.16
N SER A 49 -1.29 8.74 -1.70
CA SER A 49 -0.05 8.62 -0.94
C SER A 49 0.24 9.88 -0.12
N VAL A 50 0.04 11.07 -0.69
CA VAL A 50 0.17 12.34 0.03
C VAL A 50 -0.85 12.43 1.15
N THR A 51 -2.12 12.13 0.85
CA THR A 51 -3.23 12.22 1.81
C THR A 51 -3.06 11.24 2.97
N VAL A 52 -2.69 9.99 2.69
CA VAL A 52 -2.36 8.96 3.69
C VAL A 52 -1.12 9.35 4.51
N GLY A 53 -0.12 9.96 3.87
CA GLY A 53 1.05 10.50 4.54
C GLY A 53 0.70 11.59 5.56
N ILE A 54 -0.23 12.49 5.21
CA ILE A 54 -0.78 13.50 6.12
C ILE A 54 -1.52 12.82 7.28
N ALA A 55 -2.38 11.83 7.02
CA ALA A 55 -3.07 11.10 8.10
C ALA A 55 -2.11 10.39 9.07
N ASN A 56 -0.94 9.94 8.59
CA ASN A 56 0.05 9.30 9.44
C ASN A 56 0.76 10.25 10.40
N LEU A 57 0.94 11.52 10.05
CA LEU A 57 1.66 12.51 10.87
C LEU A 57 3.03 12.02 11.39
N GLY A 58 3.72 11.17 10.61
CA GLY A 58 5.01 10.58 11.00
C GLY A 58 4.96 9.55 12.13
N VAL A 59 3.77 9.10 12.56
CA VAL A 59 3.58 8.14 13.65
C VAL A 59 4.29 6.82 13.39
N LEU A 60 4.38 6.36 12.13
CA LEU A 60 5.09 5.13 11.78
C LEU A 60 6.59 5.22 12.14
N VAL A 61 7.21 6.37 11.89
CA VAL A 61 8.62 6.62 12.23
C VAL A 61 8.80 6.68 13.75
N GLY A 62 7.87 7.33 14.45
CA GLY A 62 7.85 7.35 15.91
C GLY A 62 7.70 5.96 16.51
N TYR A 63 6.81 5.13 15.93
CA TYR A 63 6.63 3.73 16.28
C TYR A 63 7.91 2.92 16.07
N GLU A 64 8.53 2.99 14.89
CA GLU A 64 9.75 2.25 14.56
C GLU A 64 10.89 2.57 15.54
N ARG A 65 11.06 3.85 15.89
CA ARG A 65 12.07 4.30 16.86
C ARG A 65 11.78 3.80 18.28
N ASN A 66 10.53 3.92 18.73
CA ASN A 66 10.14 3.59 20.09
C ASN A 66 9.97 2.07 20.30
N PHE A 67 9.86 1.28 19.23
CA PHE A 67 9.73 -0.17 19.27
C PHE A 67 10.77 -0.82 20.22
N PHE A 68 12.04 -0.47 20.06
CA PHE A 68 13.14 -1.08 20.83
C PHE A 68 13.16 -0.65 22.31
N ILE A 69 12.47 0.43 22.67
CA ILE A 69 12.33 0.86 24.07
C ILE A 69 11.35 -0.07 24.80
N PHE A 70 10.26 -0.44 24.14
CA PHE A 70 9.15 -1.19 24.73
C PHE A 70 9.17 -2.69 24.40
N GLU A 71 10.09 -3.18 23.58
CA GLU A 71 10.13 -4.58 23.11
C GLU A 71 10.24 -5.63 24.23
N LYS A 72 10.77 -5.25 25.40
CA LYS A 72 10.96 -6.15 26.54
C LYS A 72 9.66 -6.47 27.27
N SER A 73 8.64 -5.64 27.11
CA SER A 73 7.32 -5.78 27.74
C SER A 73 6.30 -6.03 26.65
N THR A 74 5.72 -7.23 26.62
CA THR A 74 4.68 -7.58 25.64
C THR A 74 3.47 -6.64 25.75
N GLU A 75 3.11 -6.25 26.97
CA GLU A 75 2.00 -5.33 27.22
C GLU A 75 2.29 -3.94 26.67
N ASP A 76 3.47 -3.37 26.94
CA ASP A 76 3.80 -2.02 26.48
C ASP A 76 4.04 -1.96 24.97
N SER A 77 4.63 -3.01 24.40
CA SER A 77 4.76 -3.17 22.95
C SER A 77 3.37 -3.23 22.27
N ALA A 78 2.43 -3.98 22.85
CA ALA A 78 1.05 -4.05 22.36
C ALA A 78 0.33 -2.70 22.46
N LYS A 79 0.51 -1.96 23.58
CA LYS A 79 -0.03 -0.60 23.75
C LYS A 79 0.55 0.38 22.73
N LEU A 80 1.85 0.29 22.43
CA LEU A 80 2.51 1.15 21.46
C LEU A 80 1.93 0.97 20.05
N ILE A 81 1.88 -0.27 19.53
CA ILE A 81 1.35 -0.51 18.18
C ILE A 81 -0.16 -0.21 18.11
N SER A 82 -0.93 -0.61 19.12
CA SER A 82 -2.39 -0.39 19.12
C SER A 82 -2.75 1.10 19.18
N SER A 83 -2.10 1.88 20.04
CA SER A 83 -2.34 3.33 20.10
C SER A 83 -1.96 4.04 18.79
N ALA A 84 -0.82 3.66 18.18
CA ALA A 84 -0.40 4.17 16.88
C ALA A 84 -1.42 3.83 15.77
N VAL A 85 -1.83 2.57 15.67
CA VAL A 85 -2.79 2.10 14.66
C VAL A 85 -4.16 2.76 14.86
N VAL A 86 -4.67 2.86 16.09
CA VAL A 86 -5.96 3.51 16.38
C VAL A 86 -5.92 4.99 15.99
N PHE A 87 -4.86 5.71 16.36
CA PHE A 87 -4.71 7.12 16.03
C PHE A 87 -4.67 7.35 14.51
N VAL A 88 -3.89 6.55 13.78
CA VAL A 88 -3.79 6.67 12.32
C VAL A 88 -5.07 6.25 11.63
N THR A 89 -5.73 5.19 12.11
CA THR A 89 -7.03 4.76 11.59
C THR A 89 -8.07 5.86 11.76
N PHE A 90 -8.11 6.52 12.92
CA PHE A 90 -9.00 7.65 13.15
C PHE A 90 -8.77 8.79 12.14
N ASN A 91 -7.51 9.18 11.91
CA ASN A 91 -7.18 10.20 10.92
C ASN A 91 -7.53 9.76 9.48
N LEU A 92 -7.27 8.50 9.13
CA LEU A 92 -7.60 7.94 7.83
C LEU A 92 -9.12 7.92 7.60
N VAL A 93 -9.93 7.62 8.61
CA VAL A 93 -11.39 7.68 8.51
C VAL A 93 -11.89 9.11 8.27
N ILE A 94 -11.32 10.10 8.97
CA ILE A 94 -11.65 11.52 8.73
C ILE A 94 -11.33 11.90 7.28
N LEU A 95 -10.14 11.55 6.79
CA LEU A 95 -9.75 11.86 5.42
C LEU A 95 -10.54 11.06 4.40
N LEU A 96 -10.92 9.82 4.69
CA LEU A 96 -11.81 9.02 3.83
C LEU A 96 -13.15 9.71 3.64
N VAL A 97 -13.75 10.22 4.72
CA VAL A 97 -15.00 10.97 4.66
C VAL A 97 -14.83 12.24 3.84
N ALA A 98 -13.72 12.97 4.04
CA ALA A 98 -13.42 14.16 3.24
C ALA A 98 -13.27 13.83 1.75
N VAL A 99 -12.48 12.81 1.39
CA VAL A 99 -12.29 12.35 0.01
C VAL A 99 -13.63 11.91 -0.59
N TYR A 100 -14.45 11.17 0.15
CA TYR A 100 -15.77 10.73 -0.33
C TYR A 100 -16.70 11.90 -0.68
N ILE A 101 -16.73 12.94 0.16
CA ILE A 101 -17.57 14.13 -0.06
C ILE A 101 -17.06 14.96 -1.24
N PHE A 102 -15.73 15.14 -1.36
CA PHE A 102 -15.11 16.04 -2.34
C PHE A 102 -14.53 15.32 -3.58
N GLN A 103 -14.84 14.03 -3.78
CA GLN A 103 -14.20 13.21 -4.82
C GLN A 103 -14.38 13.77 -6.24
N LEU A 104 -15.49 14.45 -6.52
CA LEU A 104 -15.75 15.03 -7.84
C LEU A 104 -14.92 16.29 -8.07
N GLU A 105 -14.83 17.17 -7.06
CA GLU A 105 -14.02 18.38 -7.09
C GLU A 105 -12.54 18.05 -7.15
N ILE A 106 -12.09 17.05 -6.38
CA ILE A 106 -10.71 16.57 -6.43
C ILE A 106 -10.44 15.95 -7.80
N SER A 107 -11.29 15.04 -8.28
CA SER A 107 -11.07 14.37 -9.57
C SER A 107 -11.05 15.35 -10.74
N SER A 108 -11.90 16.38 -10.75
CA SER A 108 -11.87 17.42 -11.80
C SER A 108 -10.64 18.32 -11.74
N LEU A 109 -9.97 18.42 -10.59
CA LEU A 109 -8.74 19.20 -10.43
C LEU A 109 -7.50 18.41 -10.87
N ILE A 110 -7.46 17.10 -10.61
CA ILE A 110 -6.25 16.28 -10.77
C ILE A 110 -6.35 15.17 -11.82
N LEU A 111 -7.55 14.75 -12.22
CA LEU A 111 -7.80 13.68 -13.19
C LEU A 111 -8.50 14.25 -14.43
N ALA A 112 -8.59 13.47 -15.50
CA ALA A 112 -9.27 13.90 -16.72
C ALA A 112 -10.78 13.61 -16.66
N ASP A 113 -11.57 14.30 -17.50
CA ASP A 113 -13.05 14.22 -17.48
C ASP A 113 -13.63 12.82 -17.74
N ASN A 114 -12.87 11.93 -18.39
CA ASN A 114 -13.29 10.56 -18.69
C ASN A 114 -12.93 9.53 -17.59
N THR A 115 -12.40 9.98 -16.46
CA THR A 115 -12.00 9.10 -15.35
C THR A 115 -13.23 8.53 -14.64
N PRO A 116 -13.24 7.24 -14.27
CA PRO A 116 -14.24 6.70 -13.35
C PRO A 116 -14.27 7.49 -12.04
N GLY A 117 -15.45 7.98 -11.64
CA GLY A 117 -15.59 8.87 -10.48
C GLY A 117 -15.21 8.24 -9.14
N ASP A 118 -15.22 6.91 -9.06
CA ASP A 118 -14.87 6.10 -7.89
C ASP A 118 -13.39 5.69 -7.84
N LEU A 119 -12.61 5.93 -8.91
CA LEU A 119 -11.20 5.57 -9.00
C LEU A 119 -10.41 6.12 -7.82
N LEU A 120 -10.55 7.42 -7.57
CA LEU A 120 -9.84 8.12 -6.50
C LEU A 120 -10.12 7.51 -5.12
N LEU A 121 -11.40 7.22 -4.85
CA LEU A 121 -11.84 6.68 -3.58
C LEU A 121 -11.29 5.27 -3.35
N ILE A 122 -11.37 4.41 -4.37
CA ILE A 122 -10.90 3.01 -4.27
C ILE A 122 -9.38 2.98 -4.08
N VAL A 123 -8.64 3.78 -4.84
CA VAL A 123 -7.18 3.91 -4.70
C VAL A 123 -6.82 4.43 -3.30
N PHE A 124 -7.57 5.40 -2.77
CA PHE A 124 -7.36 5.92 -1.42
C PHE A 124 -7.63 4.86 -0.33
N VAL A 125 -8.67 4.03 -0.48
CA VAL A 125 -8.96 2.92 0.43
C VAL A 125 -7.82 1.90 0.42
N GLY A 126 -7.34 1.50 -0.75
CA GLY A 126 -6.20 0.58 -0.88
C GLY A 126 -4.92 1.16 -0.26
N ALA A 127 -4.61 2.43 -0.51
CA ALA A 127 -3.46 3.11 0.11
C ALA A 127 -3.58 3.19 1.65
N SER A 128 -4.79 3.40 2.17
CA SER A 128 -5.08 3.43 3.61
C SER A 128 -4.88 2.06 4.26
N ALA A 129 -5.40 0.99 3.65
CA ALA A 129 -5.24 -0.39 4.12
C ALA A 129 -3.77 -0.82 4.14
N SER A 130 -3.06 -0.49 3.06
CA SER A 130 -1.60 -0.65 2.95
C SER A 130 -0.85 0.06 4.09
N SER A 131 -1.19 1.31 4.36
CA SER A 131 -0.51 2.10 5.39
C SER A 131 -0.70 1.51 6.79
N LEU A 132 -1.89 1.02 7.11
CA LEU A 132 -2.14 0.32 8.37
C LEU A 132 -1.35 -1.00 8.45
N SER A 133 -1.27 -1.73 7.33
CA SER A 133 -0.49 -2.96 7.24
C SER A 133 1.01 -2.74 7.48
N GLN A 134 1.56 -1.57 7.11
CA GLN A 134 2.96 -1.23 7.39
C GLN A 134 3.32 -1.28 8.88
N TYR A 135 2.41 -0.97 9.81
CA TYR A 135 2.70 -1.05 11.25
C TYR A 135 3.03 -2.48 11.69
N TYR A 136 2.25 -3.45 11.21
CA TYR A 136 2.48 -4.87 11.48
C TYR A 136 3.70 -5.42 10.72
N LEU A 137 3.94 -4.94 9.51
CA LEU A 137 5.15 -5.29 8.77
C LEU A 137 6.42 -4.78 9.47
N THR A 138 6.39 -3.54 9.96
CA THR A 138 7.47 -2.96 10.77
C THR A 138 7.66 -3.74 12.07
N PHE A 139 6.58 -4.19 12.72
CA PHE A 139 6.67 -5.11 13.86
C PHE A 139 7.43 -6.40 13.51
N LEU A 140 7.07 -7.08 12.42
CA LEU A 140 7.73 -8.32 11.99
C LEU A 140 9.22 -8.07 11.65
N LYS A 141 9.51 -6.96 10.97
CA LYS A 141 10.86 -6.56 10.59
C LYS A 141 11.74 -6.31 11.82
N ASN A 142 11.26 -5.49 12.76
CA ASN A 142 12.01 -5.10 13.96
C ASN A 142 12.15 -6.24 14.96
N SER A 143 11.15 -7.12 15.05
CA SER A 143 11.23 -8.37 15.83
C SER A 143 12.20 -9.41 15.23
N GLY A 144 12.78 -9.14 14.06
CA GLY A 144 13.69 -10.05 13.37
C GLY A 144 13.01 -11.27 12.74
N LEU A 145 11.69 -11.24 12.56
CA LEU A 145 10.87 -12.28 11.95
C LEU A 145 10.91 -12.18 10.41
N ALA A 146 12.13 -12.17 9.85
CA ALA A 146 12.37 -11.92 8.43
C ALA A 146 11.63 -12.89 7.50
N LYS A 147 11.48 -14.16 7.91
CA LYS A 147 10.75 -15.16 7.11
C LYS A 147 9.26 -14.84 7.02
N SER A 148 8.64 -14.42 8.12
CA SER A 148 7.21 -14.05 8.15
C SER A 148 6.96 -12.77 7.35
N TYR A 149 7.82 -11.77 7.52
CA TYR A 149 7.80 -10.55 6.72
C TYR A 149 7.91 -10.86 5.22
N ALA A 150 8.95 -11.60 4.82
CA ALA A 150 9.20 -11.91 3.41
C ALA A 150 8.05 -12.74 2.82
N LYS A 151 7.54 -13.73 3.56
CA LYS A 151 6.40 -14.54 3.12
C LYS A 151 5.17 -13.68 2.87
N TYR A 152 4.81 -12.80 3.82
CA TYR A 152 3.64 -11.94 3.67
C TYR A 152 3.77 -11.05 2.43
N MET A 153 4.89 -10.35 2.29
CA MET A 153 5.15 -9.46 1.17
C MET A 153 5.13 -10.18 -0.18
N ILE A 154 5.78 -11.36 -0.29
CA ILE A 154 5.78 -12.14 -1.54
C ILE A 154 4.37 -12.61 -1.86
N VAL A 155 3.64 -13.18 -0.89
CA VAL A 155 2.27 -13.66 -1.10
C VAL A 155 1.37 -12.50 -1.53
N ASN A 156 1.47 -11.34 -0.89
CA ASN A 156 0.72 -10.15 -1.22
C ASN A 156 1.01 -9.68 -2.66
N SER A 157 2.29 -9.53 -3.03
CA SER A 157 2.67 -9.14 -4.39
C SER A 157 2.20 -10.15 -5.45
N VAL A 158 2.26 -11.45 -5.16
CA VAL A 158 1.77 -12.50 -6.08
C VAL A 158 0.25 -12.44 -6.24
N ILE A 159 -0.49 -12.27 -5.14
CA ILE A 159 -1.95 -12.11 -5.18
C ILE A 159 -2.31 -10.88 -6.02
N ASN A 160 -1.70 -9.73 -5.75
CA ASN A 160 -1.98 -8.50 -6.50
C ASN A 160 -1.63 -8.63 -7.99
N PHE A 161 -0.50 -9.26 -8.30
CA PHE A 161 -0.12 -9.53 -9.68
C PHE A 161 -1.15 -10.40 -10.40
N ILE A 162 -1.60 -11.49 -9.77
CA ILE A 162 -2.60 -12.40 -10.35
C ILE A 162 -3.95 -11.68 -10.51
N ILE A 163 -4.41 -10.95 -9.50
CA ILE A 163 -5.67 -10.21 -9.54
C ILE A 163 -5.60 -9.11 -10.60
N ALA A 164 -4.50 -8.36 -10.70
CA ALA A 164 -4.31 -7.32 -11.69
C ALA A 164 -4.41 -7.88 -13.11
N ILE A 165 -3.71 -8.99 -13.40
CA ILE A 165 -3.77 -9.65 -14.71
C ILE A 165 -5.17 -10.17 -14.99
N TRP A 166 -5.79 -10.83 -14.01
CA TRP A 166 -7.13 -11.37 -14.18
C TRP A 166 -8.17 -10.27 -14.44
N LEU A 167 -8.10 -9.13 -13.75
CA LEU A 167 -9.04 -8.04 -13.95
C LEU A 167 -8.77 -7.22 -15.22
N ILE A 168 -7.50 -7.00 -15.58
CA ILE A 168 -7.16 -6.18 -16.75
C ILE A 168 -7.46 -6.90 -18.07
N THR A 169 -7.40 -8.24 -18.06
CA THR A 169 -7.79 -9.07 -19.20
C THR A 169 -9.32 -9.11 -19.39
N GLN A 170 -10.09 -8.75 -18.37
CA GLN A 170 -11.54 -8.58 -18.49
C GLN A 170 -11.84 -7.21 -19.08
N SER A 171 -12.35 -7.21 -20.32
CA SER A 171 -12.51 -6.02 -21.17
C SER A 171 -13.37 -4.88 -20.58
N SER A 172 -14.10 -5.10 -19.48
CA SER A 172 -15.03 -4.11 -18.92
C SER A 172 -14.45 -3.21 -17.83
N PHE A 173 -13.34 -3.59 -17.18
CA PHE A 173 -12.88 -2.87 -15.99
C PHE A 173 -11.91 -1.71 -16.30
N GLY A 174 -11.23 -1.72 -17.45
CA GLY A 174 -10.31 -0.66 -17.84
C GLY A 174 -9.33 -0.31 -16.70
N VAL A 175 -9.14 0.98 -16.41
CA VAL A 175 -8.25 1.47 -15.35
C VAL A 175 -8.65 0.97 -13.94
N MET A 176 -9.94 0.68 -13.72
CA MET A 176 -10.43 0.17 -12.42
C MET A 176 -9.87 -1.22 -12.10
N SER A 177 -9.44 -1.99 -13.11
CA SER A 177 -8.76 -3.26 -12.88
C SER A 177 -7.53 -3.11 -11.98
N LEU A 178 -6.77 -2.02 -12.17
CA LEU A 178 -5.59 -1.70 -11.36
C LEU A 178 -5.98 -1.24 -9.97
N ALA A 179 -7.04 -0.43 -9.84
CA ALA A 179 -7.53 0.07 -8.55
C ALA A 179 -8.07 -1.05 -7.65
N TYR A 180 -8.76 -2.04 -8.21
CA TYR A 180 -9.24 -3.19 -7.44
C TYR A 180 -8.14 -4.19 -7.08
N ALA A 181 -7.11 -4.30 -7.92
CA ALA A 181 -5.92 -5.10 -7.62
C ALA A 181 -4.93 -4.38 -6.68
N TRP A 182 -5.18 -3.11 -6.38
CA TRP A 182 -4.26 -2.26 -5.65
C TRP A 182 -4.33 -2.54 -4.14
N ASP A 183 -3.41 -3.37 -3.67
CA ASP A 183 -3.08 -3.44 -2.25
C ASP A 183 -1.58 -3.71 -2.06
N TYR A 184 -0.74 -2.73 -2.40
CA TYR A 184 0.74 -2.78 -2.36
C TYR A 184 1.42 -3.58 -3.48
N PHE A 185 2.09 -2.86 -4.37
CA PHE A 185 3.27 -3.35 -5.10
C PHE A 185 4.54 -2.81 -4.44
#